data_AF-A0A9P6HVV9-F1
#
_entry.id   AF-A0A9P6HVV9-F1
#
_cell.length_a   1.000
_cell.length_b   1.000
_cell.length_c   1.000
_cell.angle_alpha   90.00
_cell.angle_beta   90.00
_cell.angle_gamma   90.00
#
_symmetry.space_group_name_H-M   'P 1'
#
loop_
_entity.id
_entity.type
_entity.pdbx_description
1 polymer ?
#
loop_
_entity_poly.entity_id
_entity_poly.type
_entity_poly.pdbx_seq_one_letter_code
_entity_poly.pdbx_strand_id
1 'polypeptide(L)'
;MLRPAVAIHSLSKTEVTKLLTVASEVGYDILKAEKNEDLKALGESMAAAATPGLQGSAEGYFVRLSHCSPKDADGGNLRAVFSIREALVKLVSSKRTVQALLGLYYKYENSDDVADNQLYFFPYHTNLDRLSEWRCYVNKHRVVAISQSRFYQCNHAGITDEGLQSLAEQVRALWSRMAADLDFDSCVLDIYAKVLEPQFSVKLIEINPWGAYSGSGSLLFHWLDDAGFLEPTTPTGETVIRIVEEGESPILSRDEAYKIGRDGIIENELRCLKERGLEWVLQDEADAKFMALPLPAAHSGLTTRKDGLEMFRRLKNGGKTDARLPARDHPRFVKLKKAYRDEVLRGEA
;
A
#
# COMPACT_ATOMS: atom_id res chain seq x y z
N MET A 1 18.16 -6.51 -3.21
CA MET A 1 16.77 -6.93 -3.44
C MET A 1 16.64 -8.38 -3.00
N LEU A 2 15.53 -8.78 -2.37
CA LEU A 2 15.39 -10.14 -1.83
C LEU A 2 15.59 -11.22 -2.90
N ARG A 3 14.83 -11.19 -4.01
CA ARG A 3 15.07 -11.86 -5.30
C ARG A 3 14.22 -11.17 -6.39
N PRO A 4 14.61 -11.19 -7.68
CA PRO A 4 13.73 -10.73 -8.76
C PRO A 4 12.50 -11.63 -8.89
N ALA A 5 11.48 -11.16 -9.61
CA ALA A 5 10.32 -11.98 -9.95
C ALA A 5 10.77 -13.20 -10.78
N VAL A 6 10.24 -14.38 -10.46
CA VAL A 6 10.47 -15.62 -11.22
C VAL A 6 9.52 -15.79 -12.38
N ALA A 7 8.38 -15.10 -12.33
CA ALA A 7 7.44 -15.01 -13.43
C ALA A 7 6.71 -13.67 -13.40
N ILE A 8 6.35 -13.19 -14.59
CA ILE A 8 5.61 -11.94 -14.80
C ILE A 8 4.53 -12.26 -15.84
N HIS A 9 3.28 -11.93 -15.53
CA HIS A 9 2.14 -12.08 -16.44
C HIS A 9 1.53 -10.70 -16.73
N SER A 10 1.33 -10.36 -18.01
CA SER A 10 0.66 -9.12 -18.38
C SER A 10 -0.84 -9.36 -18.46
N LEU A 11 -1.61 -8.72 -17.58
CA LEU A 11 -3.07 -8.91 -17.51
C LEU A 11 -3.76 -8.19 -18.66
N SER A 12 -4.34 -8.94 -19.59
CA SER A 12 -5.16 -8.42 -20.68
C SER A 12 -6.46 -7.77 -20.18
N LYS A 13 -7.08 -6.94 -21.03
CA LYS A 13 -8.40 -6.34 -20.77
C LYS A 13 -9.44 -7.40 -20.39
N THR A 14 -9.49 -8.50 -21.13
CA THR A 14 -10.43 -9.61 -20.88
C THR A 14 -10.21 -10.25 -19.51
N GLU A 15 -8.96 -10.48 -19.10
CA GLU A 15 -8.63 -11.05 -17.79
C GLU A 15 -9.01 -10.08 -16.67
N VAL A 16 -8.71 -8.79 -16.80
CA VAL A 16 -9.12 -7.76 -15.84
C VAL A 16 -10.64 -7.71 -15.68
N THR A 17 -11.40 -7.73 -16.79
CA THR A 17 -12.87 -7.77 -16.77
C THR A 17 -13.41 -9.03 -16.07
N LYS A 18 -12.81 -10.20 -16.29
CA LYS A 18 -13.20 -11.44 -15.60
C LYS A 18 -12.91 -11.35 -14.10
N LEU A 19 -11.73 -10.87 -13.71
CA LEU A 19 -11.36 -10.70 -12.29
C LEU A 19 -12.30 -9.72 -11.57
N LEU A 20 -12.65 -8.60 -12.21
CA LEU A 20 -13.60 -7.64 -11.64
C LEU A 20 -15.02 -8.19 -11.54
N THR A 21 -15.44 -9.02 -12.51
CA THR A 21 -16.72 -9.75 -12.44
C THR A 21 -16.77 -10.61 -11.19
N VAL A 22 -15.78 -11.50 -11.03
CA VAL A 22 -15.68 -12.40 -9.87
C VAL A 22 -15.60 -11.61 -8.58
N ALA A 23 -14.74 -10.58 -8.51
CA ALA A 23 -14.61 -9.72 -7.33
C ALA A 23 -15.96 -9.11 -6.90
N SER A 24 -16.78 -8.71 -7.88
CA SER A 24 -18.10 -8.17 -7.64
C SER A 24 -19.09 -9.20 -7.09
N GLU A 25 -18.97 -10.47 -7.48
CA GLU A 25 -19.85 -11.55 -7.02
C GLU A 25 -19.48 -12.03 -5.63
N VAL A 26 -18.17 -12.22 -5.39
CA VAL A 26 -17.67 -12.77 -4.13
C VAL A 26 -17.65 -11.73 -3.02
N GLY A 27 -17.60 -10.44 -3.34
CA GLY A 27 -17.62 -9.36 -2.36
C GLY A 27 -16.43 -9.40 -1.41
N TYR A 28 -15.25 -9.73 -1.95
CA TYR A 28 -13.98 -9.94 -1.21
C TYR A 28 -13.95 -11.16 -0.28
N ASP A 29 -14.96 -12.04 -0.33
CA ASP A 29 -15.00 -13.27 0.44
C ASP A 29 -14.10 -14.33 -0.22
N ILE A 30 -13.02 -14.67 0.47
CA ILE A 30 -12.03 -15.64 -0.02
C ILE A 30 -12.63 -17.04 -0.22
N LEU A 31 -13.54 -17.48 0.66
CA LEU A 31 -14.13 -18.82 0.59
C LEU A 31 -15.08 -18.93 -0.60
N LYS A 32 -15.72 -17.82 -0.98
CA LYS A 32 -16.50 -17.75 -2.23
C LYS A 32 -15.59 -17.71 -3.45
N ALA A 33 -14.49 -16.95 -3.40
CA ALA A 33 -13.51 -16.88 -4.48
C ALA A 33 -12.86 -18.25 -4.75
N GLU A 34 -12.53 -19.01 -3.71
CA GLU A 34 -11.98 -20.38 -3.81
C GLU A 34 -12.95 -21.37 -4.48
N LYS A 35 -14.26 -21.10 -4.50
CA LYS A 35 -15.28 -21.96 -5.10
C LYS A 35 -15.76 -21.46 -6.46
N ASN A 36 -15.22 -20.35 -6.96
CA ASN A 36 -15.66 -19.73 -8.20
C ASN A 36 -15.05 -20.47 -9.41
N GLU A 37 -15.91 -21.05 -10.26
CA GLU A 37 -15.49 -21.83 -11.44
C GLU A 37 -14.89 -20.95 -12.55
N ASP A 38 -15.37 -19.72 -12.74
CA ASP A 38 -14.80 -18.78 -13.72
C ASP A 38 -13.35 -18.43 -13.38
N LEU A 39 -13.07 -18.24 -12.09
CA LEU A 39 -11.73 -17.98 -11.59
C LEU A 39 -10.81 -19.19 -11.75
N LYS A 40 -11.35 -20.40 -11.56
CA LYS A 40 -10.63 -21.66 -11.80
C LYS A 40 -10.28 -21.80 -13.28
N ALA A 41 -11.26 -21.66 -14.18
CA ALA A 41 -11.05 -21.72 -15.62
C ALA A 41 -10.07 -20.65 -16.11
N LEU A 42 -10.14 -19.44 -15.55
CA LEU A 42 -9.17 -18.38 -15.83
C LEU A 42 -7.77 -18.77 -15.35
N GLY A 43 -7.64 -19.30 -14.14
CA GLY A 43 -6.36 -19.77 -13.60
C GLY A 43 -5.72 -20.89 -14.43
N GLU A 44 -6.51 -21.83 -14.94
CA GLU A 44 -6.07 -22.91 -15.84
C GLU A 44 -5.62 -22.35 -17.20
N SER A 45 -6.40 -21.45 -17.79
CA SER A 45 -6.04 -20.77 -19.05
C SER A 45 -4.76 -19.96 -18.92
N MET A 46 -4.60 -19.21 -17.81
CA MET A 46 -3.41 -18.44 -17.54
C MET A 46 -2.21 -19.35 -17.26
N ALA A 47 -2.39 -20.47 -16.56
CA ALA A 47 -1.32 -21.43 -16.31
C ALA A 47 -0.82 -22.12 -17.58
N ALA A 48 -1.69 -22.36 -18.55
CA ALA A 48 -1.29 -22.86 -19.85
C ALA A 48 -0.45 -21.83 -20.65
N ALA A 49 -0.75 -20.54 -20.49
CA ALA A 49 -0.04 -19.45 -21.17
C ALA A 49 1.25 -19.01 -20.44
N ALA A 50 1.25 -19.04 -19.11
CA ALA A 50 2.37 -18.67 -18.24
C ALA A 50 3.39 -19.84 -18.18
N THR A 51 4.33 -19.84 -19.13
CA THR A 51 5.40 -20.85 -19.24
C THR A 51 6.46 -20.72 -18.11
N PRO A 52 7.51 -21.57 -18.08
CA PRO A 52 7.89 -22.54 -17.03
C PRO A 52 8.34 -21.98 -15.66
N GLY A 53 8.40 -20.67 -15.45
CA GLY A 53 9.00 -20.04 -14.25
C GLY A 53 8.26 -20.31 -12.94
N LEU A 54 7.02 -20.81 -13.01
CA LEU A 54 6.20 -21.16 -11.84
C LEU A 54 6.28 -22.63 -11.41
N GLN A 55 7.17 -23.43 -11.98
CA GLN A 55 7.31 -24.83 -11.60
C GLN A 55 8.15 -25.00 -10.32
N GLY A 56 7.56 -25.66 -9.31
CA GLY A 56 8.32 -26.38 -8.28
C GLY A 56 8.87 -25.59 -7.09
N SER A 57 8.40 -24.36 -6.82
CA SER A 57 8.74 -23.71 -5.54
C SER A 57 8.07 -24.44 -4.38
N ALA A 58 8.85 -25.20 -3.61
CA ALA A 58 8.37 -25.84 -2.37
C ALA A 58 7.91 -24.82 -1.32
N GLU A 59 8.44 -23.60 -1.36
CA GLU A 59 8.07 -22.51 -0.46
C GLU A 59 6.88 -21.67 -0.98
N GLY A 60 6.49 -21.87 -2.24
CA GLY A 60 5.46 -21.10 -2.94
C GLY A 60 5.93 -19.73 -3.41
N TYR A 61 4.99 -18.83 -3.67
CA TYR A 61 5.21 -17.50 -4.24
C TYR A 61 4.53 -16.39 -3.44
N PHE A 62 5.16 -15.22 -3.42
CA PHE A 62 4.52 -13.96 -3.08
C PHE A 62 4.05 -13.28 -4.38
N VAL A 63 2.80 -12.80 -4.39
CA VAL A 63 2.21 -12.19 -5.59
C VAL A 63 1.86 -10.74 -5.36
N ARG A 64 2.07 -9.91 -6.39
CA ARG A 64 1.64 -8.51 -6.40
C ARG A 64 1.32 -8.04 -7.80
N LEU A 65 0.48 -7.02 -7.88
CA LEU A 65 0.41 -6.13 -9.03
C LEU A 65 1.54 -5.09 -8.91
N SER A 66 1.76 -4.34 -9.98
CA SER A 66 2.81 -3.31 -10.05
C SER A 66 2.82 -2.36 -8.86
N HIS A 67 1.65 -1.86 -8.46
CA HIS A 67 1.54 -0.88 -7.38
C HIS A 67 1.06 -1.43 -6.04
N CYS A 68 0.64 -2.71 -5.96
CA CYS A 68 0.16 -3.25 -4.70
C CYS A 68 0.19 -4.77 -4.62
N SER A 69 0.43 -5.26 -3.41
CA SER A 69 0.23 -6.66 -3.02
C SER A 69 -1.11 -6.85 -2.32
N PRO A 70 -1.74 -8.05 -2.37
CA PRO A 70 -2.99 -8.37 -1.69
C PRO A 70 -2.83 -8.58 -0.17
N LYS A 71 -2.15 -7.65 0.50
CA LYS A 71 -1.82 -7.68 1.95
C LYS A 71 -3.05 -7.70 2.86
N ASP A 72 -4.22 -7.32 2.36
CA ASP A 72 -5.49 -7.30 3.07
C ASP A 72 -6.40 -8.51 2.74
N ALA A 73 -5.96 -9.41 1.85
CA ALA A 73 -6.59 -10.72 1.69
C ALA A 73 -6.23 -11.66 2.87
N ASP A 74 -7.00 -12.72 3.08
CA ASP A 74 -6.73 -13.79 4.07
C ASP A 74 -6.56 -13.30 5.52
N GLY A 75 -7.26 -12.23 5.91
CA GLY A 75 -7.06 -11.59 7.22
C GLY A 75 -5.69 -10.93 7.39
N GLY A 76 -4.99 -10.68 6.28
CA GLY A 76 -3.66 -10.10 6.22
C GLY A 76 -2.51 -11.04 6.58
N ASN A 77 -2.74 -12.35 6.46
CA ASN A 77 -1.73 -13.35 6.80
C ASN A 77 -0.65 -13.55 5.73
N LEU A 78 -0.74 -12.89 4.57
CA LEU A 78 0.30 -12.91 3.52
C LEU A 78 0.84 -14.31 3.19
N ARG A 79 -0.03 -15.33 3.17
CA ARG A 79 0.41 -16.71 2.91
C ARG A 79 1.02 -16.84 1.52
N ALA A 80 1.92 -17.79 1.34
CA ALA A 80 2.39 -18.17 0.02
C ALA A 80 1.22 -18.62 -0.87
N VAL A 81 1.38 -18.47 -2.18
CA VAL A 81 0.52 -19.11 -3.18
C VAL A 81 1.32 -20.14 -3.96
N PHE A 82 0.70 -21.26 -4.32
CA PHE A 82 1.34 -22.36 -5.03
C PHE A 82 0.83 -22.53 -6.46
N SER A 83 -0.19 -21.76 -6.84
CA SER A 83 -0.76 -21.79 -8.18
C SER A 83 -1.22 -20.40 -8.63
N ILE A 84 -1.37 -20.22 -9.94
CA ILE A 84 -1.98 -19.00 -10.49
C ILE A 84 -3.40 -18.84 -9.95
N ARG A 85 -4.17 -19.93 -9.86
CA ARG A 85 -5.52 -19.90 -9.29
C ARG A 85 -5.53 -19.29 -7.88
N GLU A 86 -4.65 -19.74 -7.00
CA GLU A 86 -4.53 -19.17 -5.65
C GLU A 86 -4.12 -17.69 -5.68
N ALA A 87 -3.23 -17.30 -6.59
CA ALA A 87 -2.90 -15.89 -6.80
C ALA A 87 -4.15 -15.08 -7.17
N LEU A 88 -4.94 -15.55 -8.13
CA LEU A 88 -6.16 -14.88 -8.57
C LEU A 88 -7.20 -14.78 -7.45
N VAL A 89 -7.38 -15.83 -6.64
CA VAL A 89 -8.23 -15.83 -5.43
C VAL A 89 -7.83 -14.67 -4.51
N LYS A 90 -6.53 -14.50 -4.24
CA LYS A 90 -6.05 -13.38 -3.41
C LYS A 90 -6.30 -12.02 -4.05
N LEU A 91 -6.08 -11.90 -5.36
CA LEU A 91 -6.30 -10.64 -6.08
C LEU A 91 -7.77 -10.20 -6.04
N VAL A 92 -8.74 -11.11 -6.17
CA VAL A 92 -10.17 -10.74 -6.11
C VAL A 92 -10.69 -10.57 -4.67
N SER A 93 -9.97 -11.14 -3.70
CA SER A 93 -10.31 -11.05 -2.27
C SER A 93 -9.67 -9.84 -1.56
N SER A 94 -8.68 -9.20 -2.18
CA SER A 94 -8.06 -7.97 -1.65
C SER A 94 -8.73 -6.72 -2.20
N LYS A 95 -9.09 -5.79 -1.31
CA LYS A 95 -9.67 -4.51 -1.68
C LYS A 95 -8.65 -3.63 -2.40
N ARG A 96 -7.37 -3.75 -2.04
CA ARG A 96 -6.26 -3.00 -2.67
C ARG A 96 -6.03 -3.42 -4.11
N THR A 97 -6.03 -4.72 -4.38
CA THR A 97 -5.84 -5.23 -5.74
C THR A 97 -7.06 -5.01 -6.60
N VAL A 98 -8.29 -5.16 -6.07
CA VAL A 98 -9.51 -4.80 -6.81
C VAL A 98 -9.53 -3.31 -7.18
N GLN A 99 -9.07 -2.44 -6.30
CA GLN A 99 -8.88 -1.02 -6.61
C GLN A 99 -7.91 -0.80 -7.79
N ALA A 100 -6.78 -1.50 -7.79
CA ALA A 100 -5.82 -1.42 -8.89
C ALA A 100 -6.42 -1.97 -10.21
N LEU A 101 -7.14 -3.10 -10.15
CA LEU A 101 -7.82 -3.70 -11.31
C LEU A 101 -8.88 -2.76 -11.90
N LEU A 102 -9.65 -2.05 -11.07
CA LEU A 102 -10.59 -1.01 -11.54
C LEU A 102 -9.83 0.09 -12.28
N GLY A 103 -8.70 0.56 -11.73
CA GLY A 103 -7.86 1.54 -12.41
C GLY A 103 -7.36 1.05 -13.77
N LEU A 104 -6.93 -0.22 -13.86
CA LEU A 104 -6.54 -0.83 -15.15
C LEU A 104 -7.70 -0.92 -16.13
N TYR A 105 -8.87 -1.36 -15.66
CA TYR A 105 -10.06 -1.46 -16.49
C TYR A 105 -10.42 -0.13 -17.13
N TYR A 106 -10.43 0.97 -16.36
CA TYR A 106 -10.73 2.28 -16.92
C TYR A 106 -9.62 2.81 -17.83
N LYS A 107 -8.35 2.47 -17.59
CA LYS A 107 -7.28 2.78 -18.55
C LYS A 107 -7.52 2.07 -19.89
N TYR A 108 -7.89 0.78 -19.86
CA TYR A 108 -8.25 0.00 -21.06
C TYR A 108 -9.49 0.50 -21.81
N GLU A 109 -10.36 1.27 -21.18
CA GLU A 109 -11.48 1.91 -21.87
C GLU A 109 -11.05 3.20 -22.61
N ASN A 110 -9.94 3.81 -22.21
CA ASN A 110 -9.45 5.06 -22.79
C ASN A 110 -8.22 4.89 -23.70
N SER A 111 -7.47 3.79 -23.56
CA SER A 111 -6.27 3.47 -24.34
C SER A 111 -6.03 1.96 -24.36
N ASP A 112 -5.65 1.42 -25.52
CA ASP A 112 -5.21 0.02 -25.64
C ASP A 112 -3.76 -0.17 -25.15
N ASP A 113 -2.97 0.90 -25.08
CA ASP A 113 -1.63 0.89 -24.49
C ASP A 113 -1.73 1.21 -23.00
N VAL A 114 -1.62 0.16 -22.18
CA VAL A 114 -1.57 0.25 -20.72
C VAL A 114 -0.23 -0.29 -20.26
N ALA A 115 0.76 0.61 -20.16
CA ALA A 115 2.15 0.30 -19.83
C ALA A 115 2.36 -0.41 -18.48
N ASP A 116 1.35 -0.46 -17.61
CA ASP A 116 1.51 -1.02 -16.27
C ASP A 116 0.35 -1.93 -15.82
N ASN A 117 0.34 -3.17 -16.32
CA ASN A 117 -0.71 -4.18 -16.11
C ASN A 117 -0.13 -5.53 -15.62
N GLN A 118 1.03 -5.53 -14.97
CA GLN A 118 1.80 -6.73 -14.68
C GLN A 118 1.40 -7.38 -13.33
N LEU A 119 1.30 -8.71 -13.34
CA LEU A 119 1.20 -9.58 -12.18
C LEU A 119 2.55 -10.29 -11.99
N TYR A 120 3.20 -10.00 -10.86
CA TYR A 120 4.51 -10.52 -10.54
C TYR A 120 4.42 -11.66 -9.53
N PHE A 121 5.23 -12.68 -9.76
CA PHE A 121 5.44 -13.80 -8.85
C PHE A 121 6.88 -13.76 -8.35
N PHE A 122 7.05 -13.53 -7.06
CA PHE A 122 8.33 -13.56 -6.38
C PHE A 122 8.45 -14.87 -5.59
N PRO A 123 9.65 -15.44 -5.42
CA PRO A 123 9.85 -16.54 -4.48
C PRO A 123 9.33 -16.14 -3.09
N TYR A 124 8.48 -16.98 -2.50
CA TYR A 124 8.06 -16.76 -1.12
C TYR A 124 9.20 -17.12 -0.19
N HIS A 125 9.42 -16.31 0.84
CA HIS A 125 10.43 -16.58 1.85
C HIS A 125 9.75 -16.86 3.18
N THR A 126 9.61 -18.14 3.50
CA THR A 126 8.98 -18.63 4.75
C THR A 126 9.70 -18.14 6.00
N ASN A 127 11.02 -17.99 5.91
CA ASN A 127 11.90 -17.60 7.02
C ASN A 127 12.08 -16.08 7.15
N LEU A 128 11.32 -15.26 6.41
CA LEU A 128 11.32 -13.81 6.65
C LEU A 128 10.63 -13.51 7.97
N ASP A 129 11.47 -13.25 8.96
CA ASP A 129 11.03 -12.63 10.19
C ASP A 129 10.45 -11.23 9.91
N ARG A 130 9.13 -11.10 10.02
CA ARG A 130 8.42 -9.83 9.84
C ARG A 130 8.80 -8.77 10.87
N LEU A 131 9.52 -9.14 11.93
CA LEU A 131 10.03 -8.22 12.92
C LEU A 131 11.29 -7.50 12.44
N SER A 132 11.99 -8.08 11.47
CA SER A 132 13.22 -7.56 10.87
C SER A 132 12.95 -6.69 9.62
N GLU A 133 11.73 -6.18 9.45
CA GLU A 133 11.36 -5.24 8.38
C GLU A 133 11.49 -3.79 8.88
N TRP A 134 12.14 -2.94 8.10
CA TRP A 134 12.37 -1.53 8.39
C TRP A 134 11.89 -0.66 7.24
N ARG A 135 11.47 0.55 7.57
CA ARG A 135 11.12 1.59 6.60
C ARG A 135 12.15 2.70 6.65
N CYS A 136 12.78 2.99 5.51
CA CYS A 136 13.78 4.02 5.36
C CYS A 136 13.23 5.16 4.49
N TYR A 137 13.47 6.38 4.92
CA TYR A 137 13.01 7.60 4.28
C TYR A 137 14.19 8.19 3.51
N VAL A 138 14.03 8.32 2.20
CA VAL A 138 15.01 8.95 1.32
C VAL A 138 14.46 10.29 0.84
N ASN A 139 15.15 11.38 1.12
CA ASN A 139 14.82 12.72 0.65
C ASN A 139 16.01 13.31 -0.10
N LYS A 140 15.81 13.74 -1.34
CA LYS A 140 16.86 14.37 -2.18
C LYS A 140 18.17 13.59 -2.16
N HIS A 141 18.08 12.30 -2.53
CA HIS A 141 19.13 11.29 -2.57
C HIS A 141 19.78 10.92 -1.22
N ARG A 142 19.19 11.30 -0.08
CA ARG A 142 19.77 11.05 1.25
C ARG A 142 18.83 10.25 2.12
N VAL A 143 19.35 9.24 2.82
CA VAL A 143 18.62 8.51 3.85
C VAL A 143 18.53 9.40 5.09
N VAL A 144 17.36 9.99 5.31
CA VAL A 144 17.12 10.96 6.39
C VAL A 144 16.57 10.32 7.65
N ALA A 145 15.82 9.23 7.52
CA ALA A 145 15.23 8.54 8.66
C ALA A 145 15.03 7.04 8.44
N ILE A 146 14.93 6.28 9.54
CA ILE A 146 14.64 4.84 9.54
C ILE A 146 13.66 4.53 10.70
N SER A 147 12.62 3.75 10.42
CA SER A 147 11.63 3.28 11.40
C SER A 147 11.59 1.76 11.40
N GLN A 148 11.47 1.12 12.56
CA GLN A 148 11.00 -0.27 12.59
C GLN A 148 9.58 -0.34 12.00
N SER A 149 9.23 -1.44 11.32
CA SER A 149 7.96 -1.48 10.58
C SER A 149 6.76 -1.81 11.46
N ARG A 150 6.93 -2.69 12.44
CA ARG A 150 5.89 -3.01 13.41
C ARG A 150 5.99 -2.09 14.62
N PHE A 151 5.37 -0.93 14.50
CA PHE A 151 5.40 0.16 15.49
C PHE A 151 4.62 -0.11 16.79
N TYR A 152 3.94 -1.25 16.92
CA TYR A 152 3.08 -1.57 18.07
C TYR A 152 3.70 -2.64 19.00
N GLN A 153 4.94 -3.03 18.77
CA GLN A 153 5.65 -4.02 19.57
C GLN A 153 7.16 -3.73 19.59
N CYS A 154 7.79 -3.95 20.74
CA CYS A 154 9.23 -3.86 20.90
C CYS A 154 9.88 -5.11 20.27
N ASN A 155 10.42 -4.97 19.06
CA ASN A 155 11.01 -6.08 18.30
C ASN A 155 12.54 -6.15 18.37
N HIS A 156 13.13 -5.07 18.86
CA HIS A 156 14.57 -4.85 18.83
C HIS A 156 15.09 -4.59 20.23
N ALA A 157 14.47 -5.21 21.24
CA ALA A 157 15.01 -5.23 22.60
C ALA A 157 16.44 -5.76 22.57
N GLY A 158 17.36 -5.03 23.21
CA GLY A 158 18.79 -5.36 23.22
C GLY A 158 19.56 -5.03 21.93
N ILE A 159 18.98 -4.27 20.99
CA ILE A 159 19.74 -3.70 19.87
C ILE A 159 20.81 -2.73 20.39
N THR A 160 22.00 -2.77 19.80
CA THR A 160 23.10 -1.86 20.17
C THR A 160 23.20 -0.68 19.22
N ASP A 161 23.84 0.39 19.67
CA ASP A 161 24.11 1.58 18.85
C ASP A 161 24.96 1.22 17.62
N GLU A 162 25.91 0.29 17.74
CA GLU A 162 26.71 -0.19 16.61
C GLU A 162 25.84 -0.94 15.59
N GLY A 163 24.86 -1.72 16.04
CA GLY A 163 23.89 -2.39 15.18
C GLY A 163 23.04 -1.39 14.39
N LEU A 164 22.58 -0.34 15.06
CA LEU A 164 21.82 0.77 14.46
C LEU A 164 22.67 1.60 13.47
N GLN A 165 23.92 1.89 13.82
CA GLN A 165 24.86 2.58 12.94
C GLN A 165 25.15 1.75 11.69
N SER A 166 25.43 0.46 11.86
CA SER A 166 25.62 -0.49 10.76
C SER A 166 24.39 -0.56 9.85
N LEU A 167 23.18 -0.53 10.42
CA LEU A 167 21.94 -0.49 9.64
C LEU A 167 21.90 0.77 8.75
N ALA A 168 22.12 1.95 9.31
CA ALA A 168 22.09 3.21 8.57
C ALA A 168 23.17 3.25 7.46
N GLU A 169 24.38 2.79 7.76
CA GLU A 169 25.46 2.68 6.77
C GLU A 169 25.12 1.74 5.62
N GLN A 170 24.59 0.55 5.92
CA GLN A 170 24.20 -0.42 4.89
C GLN A 170 23.01 0.06 4.05
N VAL A 171 22.03 0.76 4.64
CA VAL A 171 20.91 1.36 3.91
C VAL A 171 21.40 2.48 2.99
N ARG A 172 22.30 3.36 3.46
CA ARG A 172 22.93 4.39 2.63
C ARG A 172 23.69 3.76 1.46
N ALA A 173 24.49 2.73 1.72
CA ALA A 173 25.21 2.01 0.67
C ALA A 173 24.28 1.31 -0.33
N LEU A 174 23.16 0.74 0.14
CA LEU A 174 22.11 0.18 -0.72
C LEU A 174 21.53 1.26 -1.65
N TRP A 175 21.11 2.40 -1.08
CA TRP A 175 20.54 3.50 -1.84
C TRP A 175 21.53 4.06 -2.87
N SER A 176 22.77 4.34 -2.48
CA SER A 176 23.80 4.88 -3.40
C SER A 176 24.05 4.00 -4.62
N ARG A 177 23.91 2.68 -4.49
CA ARG A 177 24.03 1.75 -5.64
C ARG A 177 22.84 1.78 -6.58
N MET A 178 21.65 2.10 -6.09
CA MET A 178 20.42 2.07 -6.86
C MET A 178 20.01 3.43 -7.41
N ALA A 179 20.37 4.51 -6.71
CA ALA A 179 19.89 5.86 -7.00
C ALA A 179 20.24 6.34 -8.41
N ALA A 180 21.35 5.86 -8.99
CA ALA A 180 21.78 6.24 -10.33
C ALA A 180 20.85 5.68 -11.44
N ASP A 181 20.10 4.63 -11.15
CA ASP A 181 19.21 3.96 -12.10
C ASP A 181 17.74 4.40 -11.96
N LEU A 182 17.46 5.38 -11.08
CA LEU A 182 16.10 5.81 -10.73
C LEU A 182 15.88 7.29 -11.09
N ASP A 183 14.76 7.58 -11.74
CA ASP A 183 14.38 8.94 -12.15
C ASP A 183 13.75 9.79 -11.02
N PHE A 184 13.95 9.39 -9.76
CA PHE A 184 13.44 10.11 -8.59
C PHE A 184 14.48 10.17 -7.47
N ASP A 185 14.47 11.29 -6.75
CA ASP A 185 15.43 11.56 -5.68
C ASP A 185 14.89 11.27 -4.28
N SER A 186 13.57 11.10 -4.15
CA SER A 186 12.89 10.99 -2.87
C SER A 186 11.90 9.83 -2.91
N CYS A 187 11.99 8.93 -1.93
CA CYS A 187 11.18 7.73 -1.85
C CYS A 187 11.18 7.13 -0.45
N VAL A 188 10.39 6.09 -0.25
CA VAL A 188 10.36 5.30 0.97
C VAL A 188 10.78 3.88 0.62
N LEU A 189 11.84 3.37 1.25
CA LEU A 189 12.30 2.01 1.07
C LEU A 189 11.77 1.13 2.19
N ASP A 190 11.11 0.02 1.86
CA ASP A 190 10.94 -1.08 2.81
C ASP A 190 12.10 -2.05 2.63
N ILE A 191 12.82 -2.36 3.71
CA ILE A 191 14.02 -3.21 3.70
C ILE A 191 13.94 -4.28 4.78
N TYR A 192 14.64 -5.38 4.57
CA TYR A 192 14.82 -6.46 5.53
C TYR A 192 16.23 -6.42 6.11
N ALA A 193 16.35 -6.43 7.44
CA ALA A 193 17.62 -6.47 8.16
C ALA A 193 17.46 -7.07 9.56
N LYS A 194 18.17 -8.17 9.83
CA LYS A 194 18.21 -8.83 11.14
C LYS A 194 19.25 -8.22 12.05
N VAL A 195 19.04 -6.97 12.47
CA VAL A 195 20.04 -6.16 13.18
C VAL A 195 20.56 -6.72 14.50
N LEU A 196 19.88 -7.71 15.08
CA LEU A 196 20.34 -8.43 16.28
C LEU A 196 21.41 -9.49 15.96
N GLU A 197 21.59 -9.87 14.70
CA GLU A 197 22.66 -10.76 14.25
C GLU A 197 23.93 -9.92 13.97
N PRO A 198 25.11 -10.27 14.51
CA PRO A 198 26.33 -9.46 14.34
C PRO A 198 26.77 -9.22 12.89
N GLN A 199 26.37 -10.10 11.96
CA GLN A 199 26.74 -10.06 10.55
C GLN A 199 25.50 -10.04 9.65
N PHE A 200 24.56 -9.14 9.94
CA PHE A 200 23.37 -8.99 9.11
C PHE A 200 23.65 -8.26 7.80
N SER A 201 22.76 -8.45 6.83
CA SER A 201 22.76 -7.72 5.56
C SER A 201 21.42 -7.05 5.31
N VAL A 202 21.45 -5.81 4.79
CA VAL A 202 20.26 -5.09 4.34
C VAL A 202 19.81 -5.58 2.96
N LYS A 203 18.52 -5.91 2.83
CA LYS A 203 17.92 -6.34 1.56
C LYS A 203 16.68 -5.51 1.23
N LEU A 204 16.67 -4.88 0.05
CA LEU A 204 15.47 -4.20 -0.46
C LEU A 204 14.27 -5.16 -0.59
N ILE A 205 13.12 -4.74 -0.06
CA ILE A 205 11.81 -5.39 -0.22
C ILE A 205 10.96 -4.63 -1.25
N GLU A 206 10.75 -3.33 -1.04
CA GLU A 206 9.82 -2.50 -1.81
C GLU A 206 10.30 -1.04 -1.84
N ILE A 207 10.00 -0.34 -2.93
CA ILE A 207 10.14 1.12 -3.05
C ILE A 207 8.74 1.70 -3.12
N ASN A 208 8.43 2.64 -2.25
CA ASN A 208 7.17 3.35 -2.20
C ASN A 208 7.38 4.85 -2.48
N PRO A 209 6.34 5.57 -2.94
CA PRO A 209 6.43 7.02 -3.17
C PRO A 209 6.68 7.82 -1.88
N TRP A 210 7.18 9.05 -2.02
CA TRP A 210 7.45 9.98 -0.93
C TRP A 210 6.22 10.80 -0.50
N GLY A 211 6.12 11.13 0.79
CA GLY A 211 5.31 12.24 1.30
C GLY A 211 3.89 11.89 1.77
N ALA A 212 3.29 12.81 2.54
CA ALA A 212 1.95 12.69 3.14
C ALA A 212 0.81 12.55 2.12
N TYR A 213 1.00 13.12 0.93
CA TYR A 213 0.05 13.06 -0.17
C TYR A 213 0.07 11.72 -0.90
N SER A 214 1.03 10.85 -0.59
CA SER A 214 1.18 9.54 -1.19
C SER A 214 0.55 8.43 -0.35
N GLY A 215 0.42 7.23 -0.93
CA GLY A 215 -0.10 6.04 -0.22
C GLY A 215 0.87 5.43 0.80
N SER A 216 2.03 6.03 1.05
CA SER A 216 3.07 5.50 1.93
C SER A 216 2.77 5.84 3.39
N GLY A 217 2.63 4.80 4.23
CA GLY A 217 2.48 4.99 5.68
C GLY A 217 3.75 5.57 6.33
N SER A 218 3.60 6.36 7.38
CA SER A 218 4.72 7.02 8.08
C SER A 218 5.29 6.24 9.28
N LEU A 219 4.64 5.15 9.70
CA LEU A 219 5.06 4.29 10.83
C LEU A 219 5.38 5.09 12.10
N LEU A 220 6.60 5.02 12.65
CA LEU A 220 6.99 5.79 13.85
C LEU A 220 7.32 7.25 13.59
N PHE A 221 7.23 7.70 12.34
CA PHE A 221 7.28 9.11 11.99
C PHE A 221 5.87 9.59 11.68
N HIS A 222 5.66 10.88 11.79
CA HIS A 222 4.49 11.57 11.28
C HIS A 222 4.95 12.53 10.18
N TRP A 223 4.34 12.43 8.99
CA TRP A 223 4.79 13.19 7.83
C TRP A 223 4.84 14.71 8.06
N LEU A 224 3.92 15.22 8.89
CA LEU A 224 3.86 16.64 9.21
C LEU A 224 4.71 16.97 10.44
N ASP A 225 4.54 16.22 11.54
CA ASP A 225 5.23 16.53 12.80
C ASP A 225 6.74 16.38 12.70
N ASP A 226 7.19 15.40 11.94
CA ASP A 226 8.60 15.10 11.75
C ASP A 226 9.15 15.68 10.44
N ALA A 227 8.46 16.63 9.81
CA ALA A 227 8.93 17.25 8.56
C ALA A 227 10.34 17.85 8.71
N GLY A 228 10.72 18.36 9.88
CA GLY A 228 12.09 18.84 10.14
C GLY A 228 13.15 17.75 10.05
N PHE A 229 12.80 16.50 10.36
CA PHE A 229 13.69 15.33 10.23
C PHE A 229 13.61 14.70 8.84
N LEU A 230 12.40 14.64 8.24
CA LEU A 230 12.15 14.00 6.95
C LEU A 230 12.53 14.90 5.76
N GLU A 231 12.44 16.21 5.91
CA GLU A 231 12.74 17.22 4.88
C GLU A 231 13.64 18.32 5.46
N PRO A 232 14.85 17.98 5.96
CA PRO A 232 15.71 18.94 6.62
C PRO A 232 16.14 20.03 5.63
N THR A 233 15.93 21.29 6.01
CA THR A 233 16.30 22.47 5.20
C THR A 233 17.80 22.57 4.99
N THR A 234 18.58 22.15 5.98
CA THR A 234 20.04 22.08 5.93
C THR A 234 20.50 20.63 6.06
N PRO A 235 21.31 20.11 5.12
CA PRO A 235 21.93 18.80 5.25
C PRO A 235 22.81 18.68 6.49
N THR A 236 22.42 17.83 7.46
CA THR A 236 23.28 17.47 8.59
C THR A 236 24.15 16.23 8.30
N GLY A 237 23.72 15.39 7.36
CA GLY A 237 24.35 14.09 7.08
C GLY A 237 23.93 12.98 8.05
N GLU A 238 23.08 13.32 9.02
CA GLU A 238 22.56 12.40 10.03
C GLU A 238 21.35 11.62 9.50
N THR A 239 21.14 10.44 10.06
CA THR A 239 19.96 9.61 9.83
C THR A 239 19.27 9.39 11.17
N VAL A 240 18.02 9.83 11.29
CA VAL A 240 17.24 9.65 12.52
C VAL A 240 16.62 8.25 12.54
N ILE A 241 16.90 7.46 13.58
CA ILE A 241 16.31 6.13 13.71
C ILE A 241 15.30 6.12 14.85
N ARG A 242 14.11 5.58 14.60
CA ARG A 242 13.08 5.36 15.62
C ARG A 242 12.75 3.87 15.77
N ILE A 243 12.78 3.43 17.01
CA ILE A 243 12.38 2.10 17.46
C ILE A 243 11.38 2.22 18.59
N VAL A 244 10.61 1.16 18.84
CA VAL A 244 9.75 1.08 20.02
C VAL A 244 10.63 0.58 21.16
N GLU A 245 10.84 1.42 22.16
CA GLU A 245 11.60 1.07 23.35
C GLU A 245 10.88 -0.02 24.18
N GLU A 246 11.68 -0.78 24.91
CA GLU A 246 11.18 -1.71 25.92
C GLU A 246 10.69 -0.90 27.14
N GLY A 247 9.42 -1.04 27.50
CA GLY A 247 8.82 -0.29 28.60
C GLY A 247 7.42 -0.79 28.97
N GLU A 248 6.76 -0.12 29.92
CA GLU A 248 5.42 -0.48 30.43
C GLU A 248 4.28 -0.27 29.42
N SER A 249 4.59 0.19 28.21
CA SER A 249 3.57 0.39 27.17
C SER A 249 2.86 -0.94 26.90
N PRO A 250 1.52 -0.99 26.99
CA PRO A 250 0.78 -2.23 26.79
C PRO A 250 1.12 -2.79 25.41
N ILE A 251 1.45 -4.08 25.36
CA ILE A 251 1.58 -4.80 24.09
C ILE A 251 0.20 -4.77 23.45
N LEU A 252 0.05 -3.91 22.45
CA LEU A 252 -1.21 -3.80 21.72
C LEU A 252 -1.32 -4.99 20.77
N SER A 253 -2.47 -5.64 20.77
CA SER A 253 -2.85 -6.47 19.63
C SER A 253 -2.92 -5.60 18.37
N ARG A 254 -2.77 -6.25 17.21
CA ARG A 254 -2.89 -5.59 15.92
C ARG A 254 -4.21 -4.82 15.77
N ASP A 255 -5.30 -5.38 16.29
CA ASP A 255 -6.62 -4.76 16.21
C ASP A 255 -6.74 -3.54 17.13
N GLU A 256 -6.13 -3.56 18.31
CA GLU A 256 -6.06 -2.41 19.22
C GLU A 256 -5.21 -1.29 18.62
N ALA A 257 -4.03 -1.61 18.10
CA ALA A 257 -3.18 -0.64 17.42
C ALA A 257 -3.91 -0.01 16.21
N TYR A 258 -4.62 -0.80 15.42
CA TYR A 258 -5.44 -0.28 14.33
C TYR A 258 -6.68 0.47 14.81
N LYS A 259 -7.23 0.15 15.98
CA LYS A 259 -8.35 0.89 16.54
C LYS A 259 -7.88 2.28 16.97
N ILE A 260 -6.78 2.37 17.72
CA ILE A 260 -6.15 3.65 18.09
C ILE A 260 -5.77 4.45 16.84
N GLY A 261 -5.15 3.81 15.85
CA GLY A 261 -4.85 4.44 14.57
C GLY A 261 -6.07 4.72 13.68
N ARG A 262 -7.29 4.35 14.07
CA ARG A 262 -8.52 4.73 13.34
C ARG A 262 -9.35 5.75 14.09
N ASP A 263 -9.27 5.72 15.42
CA ASP A 263 -10.03 6.54 16.34
C ASP A 263 -9.17 7.75 16.72
N GLY A 264 -9.51 8.95 16.24
CA GLY A 264 -8.81 10.18 16.60
C GLY A 264 -7.74 10.66 15.62
N ILE A 265 -7.38 9.90 14.56
CA ILE A 265 -6.41 10.39 13.55
C ILE A 265 -6.89 11.70 12.94
N ILE A 266 -8.18 11.78 12.60
CA ILE A 266 -8.75 12.96 11.93
C ILE A 266 -8.68 14.17 12.87
N GLU A 267 -9.07 14.00 14.12
CA GLU A 267 -9.07 15.04 15.14
C GLU A 267 -7.63 15.48 15.50
N ASN A 268 -6.68 14.54 15.57
CA ASN A 268 -5.27 14.82 15.81
C ASN A 268 -4.59 15.50 14.61
N GLU A 269 -4.88 15.06 13.37
CA GLU A 269 -4.40 15.68 12.13
C GLU A 269 -4.87 17.15 12.05
N LEU A 270 -6.17 17.40 12.32
CA LEU A 270 -6.73 18.76 12.32
C LEU A 270 -6.14 19.65 13.42
N ARG A 271 -5.92 19.11 14.63
CA ARG A 271 -5.27 19.85 15.73
C ARG A 271 -3.84 20.26 15.35
N CYS A 272 -3.04 19.32 14.85
CA CYS A 272 -1.64 19.56 14.43
C CYS A 272 -1.55 20.66 13.37
N LEU A 273 -2.43 20.63 12.36
CA LEU A 273 -2.47 21.65 11.31
C LEU A 273 -2.74 23.05 11.89
N LYS A 274 -3.69 23.17 12.82
CA LYS A 274 -4.02 24.43 13.49
C LYS A 274 -2.92 24.97 14.38
N GLU A 275 -2.27 24.12 15.18
CA GLU A 275 -1.12 24.50 16.01
C GLU A 275 0.01 25.13 15.18
N ARG A 276 0.05 24.83 13.87
CA ARG A 276 1.01 25.37 12.91
C ARG A 276 0.52 26.60 12.15
N GLY A 277 -0.67 27.11 12.47
CA GLY A 277 -1.32 28.18 11.72
C GLY A 277 -1.70 27.78 10.29
N LEU A 278 -1.75 26.46 9.99
CA LEU A 278 -2.19 25.95 8.71
C LEU A 278 -3.70 25.76 8.77
N GLU A 279 -4.43 26.64 8.09
CA GLU A 279 -5.86 26.48 7.92
C GLU A 279 -6.12 25.43 6.84
N TRP A 280 -6.67 24.28 7.25
CA TRP A 280 -7.05 23.25 6.31
C TRP A 280 -8.39 23.62 5.69
N VAL A 281 -8.34 24.21 4.49
CA VAL A 281 -9.54 24.51 3.70
C VAL A 281 -9.84 23.29 2.85
N LEU A 282 -10.76 22.45 3.32
CA LEU A 282 -11.32 21.40 2.45
C LEU A 282 -12.15 22.05 1.35
N GLN A 283 -11.63 22.12 0.14
CA GLN A 283 -12.37 22.54 -1.04
C GLN A 283 -13.09 21.33 -1.63
N ASP A 284 -14.43 21.30 -1.50
CA ASP A 284 -15.28 20.17 -1.88
C ASP A 284 -14.95 19.58 -3.26
N GLU A 285 -14.70 20.40 -4.26
CA GLU A 285 -14.41 19.92 -5.62
C GLU A 285 -12.93 19.58 -5.87
N ALA A 286 -12.00 20.26 -5.20
CA ALA A 286 -10.56 20.02 -5.39
C ALA A 286 -10.10 18.79 -4.61
N ASP A 287 -10.58 18.62 -3.37
CA ASP A 287 -10.18 17.53 -2.49
C ASP A 287 -10.86 16.21 -2.80
N ALA A 288 -12.11 16.27 -3.31
CA ALA A 288 -12.79 15.09 -3.82
C ALA A 288 -12.03 14.45 -5.00
N LYS A 289 -11.28 15.22 -5.79
CA LYS A 289 -10.48 14.70 -6.91
C LYS A 289 -9.30 13.85 -6.44
N PHE A 290 -8.66 14.18 -5.31
CA PHE A 290 -7.56 13.38 -4.75
C PHE A 290 -8.03 12.01 -4.23
N MET A 291 -9.28 11.91 -3.81
CA MET A 291 -9.90 10.68 -3.28
C MET A 291 -10.77 9.96 -4.31
N ALA A 292 -10.90 10.52 -5.52
CA ALA A 292 -11.67 9.92 -6.59
C ALA A 292 -10.94 8.70 -7.15
N LEU A 293 -11.72 7.68 -7.51
CA LEU A 293 -11.21 6.65 -8.40
C LEU A 293 -10.78 7.33 -9.72
N PRO A 294 -9.72 6.86 -10.41
CA PRO A 294 -9.37 7.33 -11.75
C PRO A 294 -10.42 6.81 -12.75
N LEU A 295 -11.60 7.43 -12.72
CA LEU A 295 -12.71 7.11 -13.59
C LEU A 295 -12.63 7.98 -14.85
N PRO A 296 -13.26 7.54 -15.96
CA PRO A 296 -13.48 8.42 -17.11
C PRO A 296 -14.09 9.75 -16.67
N ALA A 297 -13.73 10.85 -17.35
CA ALA A 297 -14.13 12.21 -16.97
C ALA A 297 -15.65 12.37 -16.74
N ALA A 298 -16.48 11.60 -17.46
CA ALA A 298 -17.94 11.56 -17.28
C ALA A 298 -18.40 11.09 -15.88
N HIS A 299 -17.50 10.53 -15.08
CA HIS A 299 -17.77 9.87 -13.79
C HIS A 299 -16.87 10.37 -12.66
N SER A 300 -16.20 11.53 -12.84
CA SER A 300 -15.46 12.19 -11.76
C SER A 300 -16.39 12.46 -10.57
N GLY A 301 -16.06 11.95 -9.38
CA GLY A 301 -16.85 12.16 -8.15
C GLY A 301 -17.32 10.88 -7.45
N LEU A 302 -17.09 9.69 -8.01
CA LEU A 302 -17.23 8.44 -7.25
C LEU A 302 -15.93 8.13 -6.51
N THR A 303 -16.06 7.96 -5.21
CA THR A 303 -14.91 7.96 -4.29
C THR A 303 -14.66 6.60 -3.64
N THR A 304 -15.52 5.60 -3.87
CA THR A 304 -15.39 4.31 -3.19
C THR A 304 -15.28 3.13 -4.14
N ARG A 305 -14.49 2.12 -3.74
CA ARG A 305 -14.39 0.81 -4.42
C ARG A 305 -15.74 0.16 -4.70
N LYS A 306 -16.70 0.32 -3.77
CA LYS A 306 -18.05 -0.21 -3.90
C LYS A 306 -18.77 0.44 -5.09
N ASP A 307 -18.64 1.75 -5.23
CA ASP A 307 -19.22 2.49 -6.35
C ASP A 307 -18.54 2.12 -7.67
N GLY A 308 -17.21 1.94 -7.67
CA GLY A 308 -16.47 1.46 -8.83
C GLY A 308 -16.93 0.08 -9.31
N LEU A 309 -17.08 -0.90 -8.41
CA LEU A 309 -17.61 -2.22 -8.76
C LEU A 309 -19.06 -2.17 -9.24
N GLU A 310 -19.91 -1.34 -8.61
CA GLU A 310 -21.30 -1.16 -9.04
C GLU A 310 -21.39 -0.54 -10.44
N MET A 311 -20.57 0.47 -10.72
CA MET A 311 -20.49 1.07 -12.04
C MET A 311 -19.99 0.06 -13.08
N PHE A 312 -18.96 -0.72 -12.76
CA PHE A 312 -18.50 -1.83 -13.60
C PHE A 312 -19.64 -2.80 -13.94
N ARG A 313 -20.46 -3.22 -12.96
CA ARG A 313 -21.62 -4.10 -13.21
C ARG A 313 -22.63 -3.48 -14.16
N ARG A 314 -22.95 -2.19 -13.98
CA ARG A 314 -23.91 -1.47 -14.84
C ARG A 314 -23.44 -1.40 -16.28
N LEU A 315 -22.17 -1.02 -16.49
CA LEU A 315 -21.55 -0.96 -17.81
C LEU A 315 -21.56 -2.33 -18.49
N LYS A 316 -21.19 -3.39 -17.77
CA LYS A 316 -21.18 -4.75 -18.29
C LYS A 316 -22.55 -5.22 -18.76
N ASN A 317 -23.62 -4.82 -18.07
CA ASN A 317 -24.99 -5.23 -18.37
C ASN A 317 -25.65 -4.36 -19.48
N GLY A 318 -24.87 -3.57 -20.23
CA GLY A 318 -25.38 -2.67 -21.26
C GLY A 318 -26.22 -1.51 -20.71
N GLY A 319 -26.14 -1.25 -19.40
CA GLY A 319 -26.80 -0.13 -18.78
C GLY A 319 -26.20 1.19 -19.28
N LYS A 320 -27.05 2.13 -19.71
CA LYS A 320 -26.60 3.48 -20.03
C LYS A 320 -26.05 4.15 -18.78
N THR A 321 -24.92 4.82 -18.95
CA THR A 321 -24.21 5.62 -17.94
C THR A 321 -24.94 6.89 -17.50
N ASP A 322 -26.09 7.20 -18.12
CA ASP A 322 -26.78 8.48 -18.01
C ASP A 322 -27.30 8.80 -16.60
N ALA A 323 -27.53 7.77 -15.77
CA ALA A 323 -27.79 7.97 -14.35
C ALA A 323 -26.46 8.20 -13.61
N ARG A 324 -26.00 9.45 -13.56
CA ARG A 324 -24.93 9.87 -12.63
C ARG A 324 -25.25 9.28 -11.26
N LEU A 325 -24.42 8.34 -10.80
CA LEU A 325 -24.46 7.93 -9.41
C LEU A 325 -24.26 9.22 -8.59
N PRO A 326 -25.13 9.53 -7.62
CA PRO A 326 -24.98 10.74 -6.84
C PRO A 326 -23.58 10.71 -6.23
N ALA A 327 -22.83 11.79 -6.42
CA ALA A 327 -21.52 11.94 -5.81
C ALA A 327 -21.67 11.67 -4.31
N ARG A 328 -20.91 10.70 -3.81
CA ARG A 328 -20.86 10.40 -2.39
C ARG A 328 -19.48 10.77 -1.91
N ASP A 329 -19.44 11.66 -0.92
CA ASP A 329 -18.23 11.94 -0.19
C ASP A 329 -17.66 10.63 0.34
N HIS A 330 -16.34 10.45 0.20
CA HIS A 330 -15.66 9.31 0.81
C HIS A 330 -15.99 9.28 2.31
N PRO A 331 -16.27 8.12 2.95
CA PRO A 331 -16.65 8.11 4.37
C PRO A 331 -15.65 8.81 5.29
N ARG A 332 -14.35 8.77 4.96
CA ARG A 332 -13.31 9.56 5.67
C ARG A 332 -13.52 11.06 5.49
N PHE A 333 -13.86 11.51 4.29
CA PHE A 333 -14.11 12.92 3.98
C PHE A 333 -15.35 13.46 4.69
N VAL A 334 -16.43 12.66 4.75
CA VAL A 334 -17.61 12.98 5.57
C VAL A 334 -17.22 13.17 7.05
N LYS A 335 -16.39 12.27 7.59
CA LYS A 335 -15.88 12.38 8.96
C LYS A 335 -15.02 13.63 9.16
N LEU A 336 -14.09 13.91 8.24
CA LEU A 336 -13.25 15.12 8.26
C LEU A 336 -14.08 16.40 8.23
N LYS A 337 -15.03 16.51 7.29
CA LYS A 337 -15.97 17.64 7.21
C LYS A 337 -16.77 17.82 8.49
N LYS A 338 -17.29 16.72 9.05
CA LYS A 338 -18.04 16.77 10.30
C LYS A 338 -17.17 17.26 11.45
N ALA A 339 -15.97 16.68 11.63
CA ALA A 339 -15.04 17.08 12.68
C ALA A 339 -14.68 18.57 12.56
N TYR A 340 -14.37 19.05 11.36
CA TYR A 340 -14.09 20.46 11.10
C TYR A 340 -15.28 21.38 11.45
N ARG A 341 -16.51 21.04 11.00
CA ARG A 341 -17.73 21.81 11.33
C ARG A 341 -18.02 21.84 12.83
N ASP A 342 -17.97 20.69 13.49
CA ASP A 342 -18.22 20.56 14.93
C ASP A 342 -17.19 21.36 15.77
N GLU A 343 -16.02 21.65 15.20
CA GLU A 343 -14.97 22.43 15.84
C GLU A 343 -15.09 23.94 15.56
N VAL A 344 -15.42 24.34 14.32
CA VAL A 344 -15.74 25.75 14.00
C VAL A 344 -16.90 26.24 14.89
N LEU A 345 -17.96 25.43 15.02
CA LEU A 345 -19.09 25.75 15.89
C LEU A 345 -18.71 25.83 17.38
N ARG A 346 -17.60 25.23 17.80
CA ARG A 346 -17.08 25.31 19.18
C ARG A 346 -16.14 26.49 19.42
N GLY A 347 -15.53 27.05 18.37
CA GLY A 347 -14.68 28.24 18.45
C GLY A 347 -15.43 29.57 18.31
N GLU A 348 -16.67 29.54 17.84
CA GLU A 348 -17.55 30.71 17.70
C GLU A 348 -18.51 30.93 18.89
N ALA A 349 -18.50 30.03 19.87
CA ALA A 349 -19.28 30.09 21.11
C ALA A 349 -18.38 30.42 22.31
#